data_AF-A0A6B3GM30-F1
#
_entry.id   AF-A0A6B3GM30-F1
#
_cell.length_a   1.000
_cell.length_b   1.000
_cell.length_c   1.000
_cell.angle_alpha   90.00
_cell.angle_beta   90.00
_cell.angle_gamma   90.00
#
_symmetry.space_group_name_H-M   'P 1'
#
loop_
_entity.id
_entity.type
_entity.pdbx_description
1 polymer ?
#
loop_
_entity_poly.entity_id
_entity_poly.type
_entity_poly.pdbx_seq_one_letter_code
_entity_poly.pdbx_strand_id
1 'polypeptide(L)'
;IIATVIWLYLYTPGISPVLDALQGVDITVDFLGLTMIVPSLVNIALWSGLGYTAVIFFAALKAIPRELIEAAAMDGAGPVRTALTIKVPLVRSTLSTVAIFTTIGA
;
A
#
# COMPACT_ATOMS: atom_id res chain seq x y z
N ILE A 1 6.09 -14.10 -3.46
CA ILE A 1 6.52 -14.88 -4.64
C ILE A 1 5.50 -14.80 -5.77
N ILE A 2 4.26 -15.32 -5.62
CA ILE A 2 3.26 -15.30 -6.72
C ILE A 2 3.01 -13.87 -7.24
N ALA A 3 2.76 -12.90 -6.35
CA ALA A 3 2.56 -11.51 -6.75
C ALA A 3 3.77 -10.91 -7.49
N THR A 4 4.99 -11.23 -7.05
CA THR A 4 6.25 -10.79 -7.68
C THR A 4 6.36 -11.34 -9.12
N VAL A 5 6.03 -12.61 -9.32
CA VAL A 5 6.06 -13.24 -10.65
C VAL A 5 5.01 -12.64 -11.58
N ILE A 6 3.81 -12.34 -11.06
CA ILE A 6 2.77 -11.67 -11.84
C ILE A 6 3.25 -10.28 -12.29
N TRP A 7 3.83 -9.48 -11.39
CA TRP A 7 4.36 -8.17 -11.79
C TRP A 7 5.51 -8.28 -12.79
N LEU A 8 6.40 -9.26 -12.63
CA LEU A 8 7.48 -9.50 -13.60
C LEU A 8 6.91 -9.83 -14.99
N TYR A 9 5.86 -10.66 -15.06
CA TYR A 9 5.14 -10.94 -16.30
C TYR A 9 4.51 -9.66 -16.89
N LEU A 10 3.87 -8.84 -16.05
CA LEU A 10 3.30 -7.55 -16.48
C LEU A 10 4.34 -6.53 -16.95
N TYR A 11 5.60 -6.66 -16.53
CA TYR A 11 6.69 -5.78 -16.96
C TYR A 11 7.49 -6.31 -18.15
N THR A 12 7.28 -7.58 -18.55
CA THR A 12 8.06 -8.21 -19.62
C THR A 12 7.44 -7.91 -21.00
N PRO A 13 8.16 -7.24 -21.91
CA PRO A 13 7.67 -7.00 -23.27
C PRO A 13 7.37 -8.28 -24.04
N GLY A 14 6.34 -8.27 -24.88
CA GLY A 14 5.97 -9.40 -25.76
C GLY A 14 5.10 -10.48 -25.11
N ILE A 15 4.94 -10.46 -23.78
CA ILE A 15 3.98 -11.31 -23.06
C ILE A 15 3.04 -10.52 -22.14
N SER A 16 3.33 -9.24 -21.88
CA SER A 16 2.53 -8.42 -20.95
C SER A 16 1.26 -7.88 -21.62
N PRO A 17 0.06 -8.25 -21.14
CA PRO A 17 -1.18 -7.67 -21.64
C PRO A 17 -1.31 -6.16 -21.33
N VAL A 18 -0.59 -5.67 -20.32
CA VAL A 18 -0.60 -4.24 -19.96
C VAL A 18 0.26 -3.43 -20.92
N LEU A 19 1.44 -3.93 -21.28
CA LEU A 19 2.29 -3.26 -22.27
C LEU A 19 1.64 -3.27 -23.65
N ASP A 20 1.01 -4.38 -24.04
CA ASP A 20 0.28 -4.49 -25.31
C ASP A 20 -0.88 -3.48 -25.38
N ALA A 21 -1.62 -3.31 -24.28
CA ALA A 21 -2.69 -2.32 -24.19
C ALA A 21 -2.17 -0.88 -24.27
N LEU A 22 -1.03 -0.57 -23.63
CA LEU A 22 -0.41 0.76 -23.68
C LEU A 22 0.13 1.08 -25.08
N GLN A 23 0.76 0.10 -25.74
CA GLN A 23 1.21 0.24 -27.12
C GLN A 23 0.05 0.46 -28.09
N GLY A 24 -1.12 -0.11 -27.83
CA GLY A 24 -2.34 0.17 -28.60
C GLY A 24 -2.83 1.62 -28.54
N VAL A 25 -2.28 2.44 -27.64
CA VAL A 25 -2.54 3.89 -27.51
C VAL A 25 -1.25 4.70 -27.71
N ASP A 26 -0.27 4.14 -28.42
CA ASP A 26 1.06 4.73 -28.71
C ASP A 26 1.88 5.11 -27.46
N ILE A 27 1.60 4.49 -26.31
CA ILE A 27 2.38 4.67 -25.08
C ILE A 27 3.37 3.51 -24.92
N THR A 28 4.66 3.78 -25.13
CA THR A 28 5.73 2.81 -24.90
C THR A 28 6.41 3.08 -23.56
N VAL A 29 6.28 2.15 -22.61
CA VAL A 29 6.98 2.20 -21.32
C VAL A 29 7.84 0.96 -21.19
N ASP A 30 9.13 1.16 -20.93
CA ASP A 30 10.05 0.08 -20.58
C ASP A 30 10.24 0.06 -19.05
N PHE A 31 9.45 -0.78 -18.36
CA PHE A 31 9.52 -0.92 -16.90
C PHE A 31 10.82 -1.55 -16.40
N LEU A 32 11.54 -2.28 -17.25
CA LEU A 32 12.79 -2.96 -16.91
C LEU A 32 14.03 -2.19 -17.42
N GLY A 33 13.82 -1.09 -18.13
CA GLY A 33 14.86 -0.19 -18.61
C GLY A 33 15.52 0.61 -17.48
N LEU A 34 16.70 1.16 -17.77
CA LEU A 34 17.56 1.88 -16.81
C LEU A 34 16.85 2.97 -15.99
N THR A 35 15.89 3.68 -16.59
CA THR A 35 15.16 4.77 -15.91
C THR A 35 14.06 4.25 -14.99
N MET A 36 13.38 3.17 -15.34
CA MET A 36 12.19 2.68 -14.63
C MET A 36 12.47 1.47 -13.74
N ILE A 37 13.63 0.84 -13.85
CA ILE A 37 13.94 -0.38 -13.10
C ILE A 37 13.80 -0.19 -11.58
N VAL A 38 14.29 0.94 -11.03
CA VAL A 38 14.19 1.23 -9.60
C VAL A 38 12.73 1.40 -9.15
N PRO A 39 11.91 2.30 -9.73
CA PRO A 39 10.51 2.44 -9.32
C PRO A 39 9.70 1.16 -9.57
N SER A 40 9.99 0.39 -10.62
CA SER A 40 9.36 -0.91 -10.90
C SER A 40 9.64 -1.93 -9.79
N LEU A 41 10.90 -2.07 -9.37
CA LEU A 41 11.27 -2.96 -8.27
C LEU A 41 10.66 -2.52 -6.94
N VAL A 42 10.66 -1.22 -6.65
CA VAL A 42 10.02 -0.65 -5.45
C VAL A 42 8.53 -0.96 -5.46
N ASN A 43 7.84 -0.81 -6.60
CA ASN A 43 6.43 -1.16 -6.71
C ASN A 43 6.17 -2.64 -6.40
N ILE A 44 6.98 -3.55 -6.96
CA ILE A 44 6.89 -4.99 -6.68
C ILE A 44 7.08 -5.27 -5.19
N ALA A 45 8.10 -4.68 -4.57
CA ALA A 45 8.42 -4.86 -3.17
C ALA A 45 7.27 -4.36 -2.28
N LEU A 46 6.80 -3.13 -2.51
CA LEU A 46 5.67 -2.54 -1.79
C LEU A 46 4.43 -3.43 -1.90
N TRP A 47 4.06 -3.86 -3.12
CA TRP A 47 2.87 -4.67 -3.33
C TRP A 47 2.94 -6.02 -2.61
N SER A 48 4.12 -6.62 -2.53
CA SER A 48 4.30 -7.90 -1.84
C SER A 48 4.09 -7.80 -0.32
N GLY A 49 4.43 -6.68 0.30
CA GLY A 49 4.23 -6.43 1.74
C GLY A 49 2.86 -5.82 2.10
N LEU A 50 2.17 -5.19 1.16
CA LEU A 50 0.92 -4.47 1.41
C LEU A 50 -0.19 -5.36 1.98
N GLY A 51 -0.34 -6.59 1.49
CA GLY A 51 -1.42 -7.49 1.91
C GLY A 51 -1.39 -7.80 3.42
N TYR A 52 -0.21 -8.13 3.95
CA TYR A 52 -0.04 -8.43 5.37
C TYR A 52 -0.23 -7.17 6.24
N THR A 53 0.41 -6.07 5.86
CA THR A 53 0.32 -4.78 6.57
C THR A 53 -1.12 -4.28 6.64
N ALA A 54 -1.91 -4.41 5.57
CA ALA A 54 -3.30 -3.99 5.53
C ALA A 54 -4.17 -4.74 6.55
N VAL A 55 -3.98 -6.05 6.71
CA VAL A 55 -4.73 -6.86 7.68
C VAL A 55 -4.43 -6.42 9.12
N ILE A 56 -3.15 -6.20 9.44
CA ILE A 56 -2.76 -5.72 10.77
C ILE A 56 -3.34 -4.33 11.04
N PHE A 57 -3.22 -3.43 10.07
CA PHE A 57 -3.75 -2.07 10.19
C PHE A 57 -5.27 -2.08 10.39
N PHE A 58 -5.99 -2.92 9.64
CA PHE A 58 -7.43 -3.10 9.80
C PHE A 58 -7.81 -3.63 11.19
N ALA A 59 -7.08 -4.63 11.70
CA ALA A 59 -7.30 -5.15 13.04
C ALA A 59 -7.06 -4.09 14.13
N ALA A 60 -5.98 -3.31 14.00
CA ALA A 60 -5.66 -2.23 14.94
C ALA A 60 -6.72 -1.11 14.93
N LEU A 61 -7.21 -0.73 13.75
CA LEU A 61 -8.29 0.25 13.64
C LEU A 61 -9.61 -0.27 14.23
N LYS A 62 -9.92 -1.56 14.06
CA LYS A 62 -11.10 -2.17 14.67
C LYS A 62 -11.05 -2.25 16.19
N ALA A 63 -9.85 -2.30 16.77
CA ALA A 63 -9.66 -2.33 18.22
C ALA A 63 -9.92 -0.97 18.89
N ILE A 64 -10.05 0.12 18.13
CA ILE A 64 -10.34 1.45 18.67
C ILE A 64 -11.74 1.44 19.33
N PRO A 65 -11.85 1.82 20.62
CA PRO A 65 -13.14 1.91 21.30
C PRO A 65 -14.10 2.84 20.55
N ARG A 66 -15.32 2.36 20.31
CA ARG A 66 -16.35 3.11 19.58
C ARG A 66 -16.75 4.41 20.30
N GLU A 67 -16.75 4.39 21.62
CA GLU A 67 -17.01 5.55 22.48
C GLU A 67 -16.13 6.76 22.17
N LEU A 68 -14.85 6.56 21.80
CA LEU A 68 -13.95 7.66 21.40
C LEU A 68 -14.38 8.30 20.09
N ILE A 69 -14.93 7.50 19.16
CA ILE A 69 -15.41 7.99 17.87
C ILE A 69 -16.74 8.73 18.05
N GLU A 70 -17.60 8.25 18.95
CA GLU A 70 -18.86 8.90 19.29
C GLU A 70 -18.62 10.22 20.03
N ALA A 71 -17.70 10.25 21.01
CA ALA A 71 -17.27 11.49 21.67
C ALA A 71 -16.74 12.52 20.66
N ALA A 72 -15.89 12.10 19.72
CA ALA A 72 -15.39 12.97 18.68
C ALA A 72 -16.50 13.54 17.78
N ALA A 73 -17.52 12.74 17.47
CA ALA A 73 -18.67 13.20 16.71
C ALA A 73 -19.49 14.23 17.50
N MET A 74 -19.66 14.03 18.82
CA MET A 74 -20.31 15.00 19.71
C MET A 74 -19.51 16.31 19.80
N ASP A 75 -18.18 16.25 19.74
CA ASP A 75 -17.27 17.41 19.68
C ASP A 75 -17.23 18.09 18.29
N GLY A 76 -18.08 17.66 17.35
CA GLY A 76 -18.14 18.20 15.99
C GLY A 76 -16.91 17.87 15.13
N ALA A 77 -16.14 16.84 15.47
CA ALA A 77 -15.00 16.42 14.67
C ALA A 77 -15.46 15.69 13.39
N GLY A 78 -15.17 16.30 12.24
CA GLY A 78 -15.42 15.67 10.94
C GLY A 78 -14.51 14.47 10.65
N PRO A 79 -14.79 13.68 9.59
CA PRO A 79 -14.11 12.41 9.31
C PRO A 79 -12.58 12.52 9.19
N VAL A 80 -12.09 13.58 8.54
CA VAL A 80 -10.65 13.83 8.36
C VAL A 80 -9.97 14.16 9.68
N ARG A 81 -10.60 15.01 10.51
CA ARG A 81 -10.10 15.35 11.84
C ARG A 81 -10.04 14.09 12.71
N THR A 82 -11.13 13.33 12.78
CA THR A 82 -11.18 12.07 13.54
C THR A 82 -10.15 11.05 13.05
N ALA A 83 -9.89 10.95 11.75
CA ALA A 83 -8.85 10.07 11.22
C ALA A 83 -7.45 10.50 11.70
N LEU A 84 -7.10 11.77 11.54
CA LEU A 84 -5.75 12.28 11.81
C LEU A 84 -5.45 12.50 13.30
N THR A 85 -6.45 12.90 14.10
CA THR A 85 -6.25 13.26 15.52
C THR A 85 -6.61 12.14 16.49
N ILE A 86 -7.39 11.15 16.08
CA ILE A 86 -7.79 10.03 16.95
C ILE A 86 -7.28 8.71 16.41
N LYS A 87 -7.66 8.32 15.19
CA LYS A 87 -7.31 7.00 14.66
C LYS A 87 -5.80 6.82 14.50
N VAL A 88 -5.13 7.75 13.80
CA VAL A 88 -3.68 7.67 13.52
C VAL A 88 -2.83 7.62 14.80
N PRO A 89 -3.03 8.50 15.82
CA PRO A 89 -2.26 8.43 17.06
C PRO A 89 -2.49 7.14 17.84
N LEU A 90 -3.70 6.60 17.86
CA LEU A 90 -4.03 5.37 18.59
C LEU A 90 -3.37 4.13 17.99
N VAL A 91 -3.25 4.06 16.66
CA VAL A 91 -2.60 2.93 15.97
C VAL A 91 -1.11 3.13 15.72
N ARG A 92 -0.51 4.23 16.18
CA ARG A 92 0.91 4.57 15.91
C ARG A 92 1.90 3.49 16.35
N SER A 93 1.62 2.83 17.48
CA SER A 93 2.48 1.77 18.01
C SER A 93 2.48 0.58 17.05
N THR A 94 1.30 0.14 16.61
CA THR A 94 1.16 -0.91 15.60
C THR A 94 1.82 -0.53 14.28
N LEU A 95 1.66 0.71 13.81
CA LEU A 95 2.34 1.21 12.62
C LEU A 95 3.87 1.12 12.74
N SER A 96 4.42 1.52 13.90
CA SER A 96 5.87 1.45 14.13
C SER A 96 6.38 0.01 14.11
N THR A 97 5.67 -0.92 14.76
CA THR A 97 6.02 -2.34 14.78
C THR A 97 6.00 -2.94 13.38
N VAL A 98 4.92 -2.69 12.63
CA VAL A 98 4.79 -3.20 11.26
C VAL A 98 5.88 -2.62 10.37
N ALA A 99 6.13 -1.31 10.42
CA ALA A 99 7.15 -0.65 9.62
C ALA A 99 8.54 -1.24 9.86
N ILE A 100 8.91 -1.50 11.12
CA ILE A 100 10.19 -2.13 11.47
C ILE A 100 10.28 -3.54 10.88
N PHE A 101 9.27 -4.38 11.09
CA PHE A 101 9.27 -5.74 10.56
C PHE A 101 9.27 -5.78 9.03
N THR A 102 8.53 -4.89 8.38
CA THR A 102 8.52 -4.81 6.91
C THR A 102 9.83 -4.30 6.36
N THR A 103 10.54 -3.42 7.08
CA THR A 103 11.84 -2.89 6.63
C THR A 103 12.97 -3.91 6.82
N ILE A 104 12.90 -4.74 7.88
CA ILE A 104 13.86 -5.82 8.12
C ILE A 104 13.60 -7.00 7.18
N GLY A 105 12.33 -7.30 6.90
CA GLY A 105 11.92 -8.44 6.08
C GLY A 105 11.90 -8.19 4.56
N ALA A 106 11.94 -6.92 4.12
CA ALA A 106 12.05 -6.53 2.70
C ALA A 106 13.51 -6.48 2.26
#